data_AF-A0A967LUA0-F1
#
_entry.id   AF-A0A967LUA0-F1
#
_cell.length_a   1.000
_cell.length_b   1.000
_cell.length_c   1.000
_cell.angle_alpha   90.00
_cell.angle_beta   90.00
_cell.angle_gamma   90.00
#
_symmetry.space_group_name_H-M   'P 1'
#
loop_
_entity.id
_entity.type
_entity.pdbx_description
1 polymer ?
#
loop_
_entity_poly.entity_id
_entity_poly.type
_entity_poly.pdbx_seq_one_letter_code
_entity_poly.pdbx_strand_id
1 'polypeptide(L)'
;MSTLILYSSKNSHGRKDATGAFIPEAQNFGDTHGVPLHRRVALNLSVRNYSKRRQMTLDAIEAVPILEPLDCIAFFGHGWPNGLQFGFTRKEIPALVEVLINRCNLSARIVLYACLAAENDDRDLMHGNVGPGTDGGFADMLRDEMVRQGFEWGWVDAHKTAGHTTWNPFLVRFLHESVTDITAGGIGGAWLVAPRSQYWTAWKEALRDKVGGLRYRFPFMTEIEIKAELAGIPLSSVPS
;
A
#
# COMPACT_ATOMS: atom_id res chain seq x y z
N MET A 1 -6.11 4.87 -15.79
CA MET A 1 -6.19 4.52 -14.36
C MET A 1 -6.09 5.81 -13.55
N SER A 2 -7.08 6.09 -12.72
CA SER A 2 -7.11 7.27 -11.84
C SER A 2 -6.37 6.93 -10.55
N THR A 3 -5.39 7.75 -10.15
CA THR A 3 -4.54 7.46 -8.98
C THR A 3 -4.24 8.72 -8.19
N LEU A 4 -4.26 8.60 -6.86
CA LEU A 4 -3.84 9.64 -5.91
C LEU A 4 -2.56 9.19 -5.20
N ILE A 5 -1.57 10.07 -5.12
CA ILE A 5 -0.32 9.82 -4.41
C ILE A 5 -0.23 10.79 -3.24
N LEU A 6 -0.10 10.26 -2.03
CA LEU A 6 0.05 11.02 -0.80
C LEU A 6 1.44 10.74 -0.22
N TYR A 7 2.22 11.78 0.07
CA TYR A 7 3.58 11.61 0.58
C TYR A 7 3.97 12.62 1.64
N SER A 8 4.83 12.21 2.58
CA SER A 8 5.39 13.13 3.57
C SER A 8 6.34 14.14 2.92
N SER A 9 6.12 15.43 3.17
CA SER A 9 6.93 16.52 2.63
C SER A 9 8.06 16.98 3.56
N LYS A 10 8.15 16.42 4.77
CA LYS A 10 9.13 16.82 5.78
C LYS A 10 9.91 15.63 6.30
N ASN A 11 11.23 15.84 6.42
CA ASN A 11 12.12 14.86 7.01
C ASN A 11 11.83 14.70 8.51
N SER A 12 11.97 13.48 9.02
CA SER A 12 12.09 13.26 10.46
C SER A 12 13.39 13.86 11.00
N HIS A 13 13.40 14.18 12.29
CA HIS A 13 14.57 14.80 12.92
C HIS A 13 15.85 13.97 12.70
N GLY A 14 16.88 14.61 12.14
CA GLY A 14 18.18 13.99 11.87
C GLY A 14 18.21 12.97 10.72
N ARG A 15 17.13 12.84 9.93
CA ARG A 15 17.03 11.87 8.82
C ARG A 15 16.75 12.56 7.47
N LYS A 16 16.85 11.78 6.39
CA LYS A 16 16.51 12.18 5.01
C LYS A 16 15.46 11.25 4.40
N ASP A 17 14.49 10.84 5.21
CA ASP A 17 13.40 9.95 4.83
C ASP A 17 12.47 10.58 3.78
N ALA A 18 12.04 11.84 3.94
CA ALA A 18 11.21 12.50 2.93
C ALA A 18 12.00 12.83 1.66
N THR A 19 13.08 13.61 1.78
CA THR A 19 13.84 14.08 0.61
C THR A 19 14.67 13.00 -0.06
N GLY A 20 15.03 11.94 0.67
CA GLY A 20 15.86 10.85 0.17
C GLY A 20 15.09 9.58 -0.21
N ALA A 21 13.84 9.43 0.22
CA ALA A 21 13.00 8.28 -0.11
C ALA A 21 11.57 8.69 -0.53
N PHE A 22 10.75 9.27 0.35
CA PHE A 22 9.31 9.45 0.06
C PHE A 22 9.02 10.31 -1.17
N ILE A 23 9.66 11.48 -1.27
CA ILE A 23 9.46 12.41 -2.40
C ILE A 23 9.94 11.80 -3.72
N PRO A 24 11.21 11.35 -3.87
CA PRO A 24 11.67 10.81 -5.15
C PRO A 24 10.90 9.55 -5.56
N GLU A 25 10.53 8.68 -4.60
CA GLU A 25 9.79 7.46 -4.91
C GLU A 25 8.33 7.75 -5.30
N ALA A 26 7.68 8.72 -4.66
CA ALA A 26 6.35 9.20 -5.05
C ALA A 26 6.36 9.85 -6.45
N GLN A 27 7.42 10.59 -6.77
CA GLN A 27 7.60 11.20 -8.09
C GLN A 27 7.78 10.12 -9.17
N ASN A 28 8.70 9.17 -8.97
CA ASN A 28 8.94 8.10 -9.92
C ASN A 28 7.71 7.19 -10.12
N PHE A 29 6.96 6.89 -9.05
CA PHE A 29 5.69 6.18 -9.16
C PHE A 29 4.69 6.97 -10.00
N GLY A 30 4.54 8.27 -9.73
CA GLY A 30 3.68 9.15 -10.51
C GLY A 30 4.07 9.25 -11.97
N ASP A 31 5.37 9.33 -12.28
CA ASP A 31 5.87 9.41 -13.65
C ASP A 31 5.67 8.09 -14.40
N THR A 32 5.90 6.96 -13.73
CA THR A 32 5.69 5.62 -14.30
C THR A 32 4.24 5.40 -14.74
N HIS A 33 3.28 5.96 -13.99
CA HIS A 33 1.84 5.75 -14.22
C HIS A 33 1.12 6.96 -14.84
N GLY A 34 1.87 8.00 -15.25
CA GLY A 34 1.29 9.21 -15.83
C GLY A 34 0.36 9.97 -14.87
N VAL A 35 0.55 9.86 -13.56
CA VAL A 35 -0.26 10.55 -12.54
C VAL A 35 -0.01 12.05 -12.63
N PRO A 36 -1.01 12.90 -12.87
CA PRO A 36 -0.81 14.34 -13.02
C PRO A 36 -0.37 14.99 -11.69
N LEU A 37 0.39 16.09 -11.76
CA LEU A 37 1.00 16.72 -10.58
C LEU A 37 -0.01 17.11 -9.48
N HIS A 38 -1.22 17.54 -9.86
CA HIS A 38 -2.27 17.91 -8.88
C HIS A 38 -2.81 16.70 -8.09
N ARG A 39 -2.56 15.46 -8.54
CA ARG A 39 -2.85 14.22 -7.82
C ARG A 39 -1.64 13.68 -7.04
N ARG A 40 -0.56 14.46 -6.93
CA ARG A 40 0.63 14.13 -6.14
C ARG A 40 0.75 15.08 -4.95
N VAL A 41 0.06 14.74 -3.86
CA VAL A 41 -0.14 15.64 -2.73
C VAL A 41 0.94 15.46 -1.67
N ALA A 42 1.73 16.52 -1.50
CA ALA A 42 2.71 16.66 -0.43
C ALA A 42 2.02 17.05 0.89
N LEU A 43 2.10 16.20 1.91
CA LEU A 43 1.51 16.45 3.23
C LEU A 43 2.58 16.76 4.26
N ASN A 44 2.39 17.84 5.03
CA ASN A 44 3.26 18.15 6.17
C ASN A 44 2.91 17.25 7.37
N LEU A 45 3.47 16.04 7.38
CA LEU A 45 3.25 15.05 8.44
C LEU A 45 4.19 15.20 9.65
N SER A 46 4.97 16.29 9.74
CA SER A 46 5.74 16.60 10.95
C SER A 46 4.91 17.34 12.02
N VAL A 47 3.65 17.65 11.71
CA VAL A 47 2.70 18.24 12.66
C VAL A 47 2.46 17.26 13.82
N ARG A 48 2.75 17.69 15.06
CA ARG A 48 2.63 16.81 16.24
C ARG A 48 1.20 16.29 16.48
N ASN A 49 0.20 17.11 16.17
CA ASN A 49 -1.21 16.75 16.33
C ASN A 49 -1.62 15.68 15.30
N TYR A 50 -1.92 14.46 15.77
CA TYR A 50 -2.35 13.33 14.95
C TYR A 50 -3.70 13.58 14.24
N SER A 51 -4.68 14.18 14.93
CA SER A 51 -5.98 14.53 14.33
C SER A 51 -5.82 15.51 13.17
N LYS A 52 -4.93 16.50 13.30
CA LYS A 52 -4.63 17.43 12.20
C LYS A 52 -3.99 16.73 11.00
N ARG A 53 -3.09 15.77 11.22
CA ARG A 53 -2.51 14.96 10.13
C ARG A 53 -3.57 14.11 9.43
N ARG A 54 -4.49 13.54 10.20
CA ARG A 54 -5.63 12.79 9.68
C ARG A 54 -6.49 13.67 8.79
N GLN A 55 -6.90 14.83 9.28
CA GLN A 55 -7.73 15.77 8.51
C GLN A 55 -7.05 16.17 7.20
N MET A 56 -5.75 16.53 7.23
CA MET A 56 -5.01 16.86 6.01
C MET A 56 -5.01 15.71 4.98
N THR A 57 -5.01 14.46 5.45
CA THR A 57 -5.05 13.29 4.57
C THR A 57 -6.47 13.08 4.00
N LEU A 58 -7.50 13.19 4.85
CA LEU A 58 -8.90 13.11 4.40
C LEU A 58 -9.23 14.22 3.40
N ASP A 59 -8.88 15.47 3.71
CA ASP A 59 -9.07 16.62 2.82
C ASP A 59 -8.43 16.39 1.45
N ALA A 60 -7.23 15.79 1.40
CA ALA A 60 -6.54 15.50 0.16
C ALA A 60 -7.25 14.42 -0.69
N ILE A 61 -7.88 13.43 -0.05
CA ILE A 61 -8.68 12.42 -0.75
C ILE A 61 -10.03 13.03 -1.17
N GLU A 62 -10.68 13.79 -0.30
CA GLU A 62 -11.98 14.43 -0.56
C GLU A 62 -11.94 15.47 -1.66
N ALA A 63 -10.79 16.14 -1.84
CA ALA A 63 -10.53 17.10 -2.91
C ALA A 63 -10.54 16.46 -4.32
N VAL A 64 -10.47 15.14 -4.42
CA VAL A 64 -10.69 14.43 -5.68
C VAL A 64 -12.15 14.57 -6.10
N PRO A 65 -12.45 15.03 -7.33
CA PRO A 65 -13.82 15.09 -7.83
C PRO A 65 -14.49 13.71 -7.80
N ILE A 66 -15.74 13.65 -7.30
CA ILE A 66 -16.53 12.41 -7.24
C ILE A 66 -16.71 11.76 -8.62
N LEU A 67 -16.80 12.58 -9.67
CA LEU A 67 -16.92 12.12 -11.06
C LEU A 67 -15.63 11.52 -11.63
N GLU A 68 -14.53 11.55 -10.88
CA GLU A 68 -13.23 10.98 -11.24
C GLU A 68 -12.77 9.97 -10.19
N PRO A 69 -13.52 8.85 -9.99
CA PRO A 69 -13.23 7.88 -8.95
C PRO A 69 -11.82 7.31 -9.10
N LEU A 70 -11.17 7.06 -7.97
CA LEU A 70 -9.82 6.55 -7.88
C LEU A 70 -9.79 5.03 -8.05
N ASP A 71 -8.87 4.54 -8.86
CA ASP A 71 -8.55 3.11 -8.93
C ASP A 71 -7.42 2.74 -7.95
N CYS A 72 -6.65 3.73 -7.49
CA CYS A 72 -5.53 3.51 -6.59
C CYS A 72 -5.22 4.73 -5.71
N ILE A 73 -4.81 4.47 -4.47
CA ILE A 73 -4.18 5.44 -3.59
C ILE A 73 -2.86 4.89 -3.07
N ALA A 74 -1.77 5.61 -3.29
CA ALA A 74 -0.44 5.25 -2.83
C ALA A 74 0.06 6.18 -1.71
N PHE A 75 0.48 5.60 -0.59
CA PHE A 75 0.96 6.31 0.60
C PHE A 75 2.47 6.14 0.77
N PHE A 76 3.23 7.22 0.66
CA PHE A 76 4.69 7.24 0.86
C PHE A 76 5.04 7.95 2.17
N GLY A 77 5.31 7.18 3.22
CA GLY A 77 5.61 7.73 4.54
C GLY A 77 6.02 6.66 5.54
N HIS A 78 5.97 7.00 6.82
CA HIS A 78 6.18 6.00 7.88
C HIS A 78 4.91 5.21 8.18
N GLY A 79 5.12 3.96 8.57
CA GLY A 79 4.09 3.08 9.10
C GLY A 79 4.59 2.35 10.34
N TRP A 80 3.64 1.78 11.05
CA TRP A 80 3.80 0.95 12.24
C TRP A 80 2.76 -0.17 12.16
N PRO A 81 2.92 -1.26 12.93
CA PRO A 81 1.94 -2.35 12.94
C PRO A 81 0.50 -1.88 13.20
N ASN A 82 0.34 -0.82 13.99
CA ASN A 82 -0.96 -0.28 14.41
C ASN A 82 -1.38 1.01 13.69
N GLY A 83 -0.65 1.52 12.70
CA GLY A 83 -0.98 2.81 12.10
C GLY A 83 -0.03 3.37 11.05
N LEU A 84 -0.38 4.57 10.56
CA LEU A 84 0.34 5.31 9.53
C LEU A 84 0.64 6.74 9.99
N GLN A 85 1.75 7.30 9.50
CA GLN A 85 2.15 8.69 9.78
C GLN A 85 1.09 9.72 9.38
N PHE A 86 0.20 9.33 8.46
CA PHE A 86 -0.93 10.08 7.91
C PHE A 86 -2.07 10.35 8.90
N GLY A 87 -1.92 9.96 10.17
CA GLY A 87 -2.88 10.29 11.23
C GLY A 87 -3.89 9.19 11.56
N PHE A 88 -3.68 7.99 11.03
CA PHE A 88 -4.55 6.84 11.24
C PHE A 88 -3.87 5.79 12.10
N THR A 89 -4.56 5.33 13.12
CA THR A 89 -4.30 4.04 13.76
C THR A 89 -5.42 3.06 13.38
N ARG A 90 -5.34 1.82 13.85
CA ARG A 90 -6.41 0.82 13.69
C ARG A 90 -7.80 1.36 14.11
N LYS A 91 -7.86 2.26 15.08
CA LYS A 91 -9.11 2.87 15.56
C LYS A 91 -9.75 3.84 14.57
N GLU A 92 -8.97 4.41 13.66
CA GLU A 92 -9.45 5.44 12.71
C GLU A 92 -9.60 4.91 11.29
N ILE A 93 -9.43 3.61 11.08
CA ILE A 93 -9.68 2.96 9.80
C ILE A 93 -11.12 3.22 9.29
N PRO A 94 -12.20 3.14 10.11
CA PRO A 94 -13.55 3.44 9.62
C PRO A 94 -13.68 4.83 8.98
N ALA A 95 -13.08 5.85 9.61
CA ALA A 95 -13.09 7.21 9.07
C ALA A 95 -12.29 7.35 7.76
N LEU A 96 -11.22 6.57 7.59
CA LEU A 96 -10.52 6.51 6.31
C LEU A 96 -11.41 5.87 5.23
N VAL A 97 -11.98 4.70 5.51
CA VAL A 97 -12.77 3.95 4.54
C VAL A 97 -14.05 4.68 4.15
N GLU A 98 -14.68 5.41 5.07
CA GLU A 98 -15.82 6.28 4.78
C GLU A 98 -15.50 7.30 3.67
N VAL A 99 -14.29 7.86 3.65
CA VAL A 99 -13.88 8.75 2.56
C VAL A 99 -13.50 7.96 1.30
N LEU A 100 -12.86 6.79 1.45
CA LEU A 100 -12.47 5.95 0.31
C LEU A 100 -13.69 5.48 -0.49
N ILE A 101 -14.74 4.97 0.15
CA ILE A 101 -15.93 4.44 -0.55
C ILE A 101 -16.63 5.52 -1.38
N ASN A 102 -16.51 6.79 -0.97
CA ASN A 102 -17.08 7.94 -1.66
C ASN A 102 -16.17 8.54 -2.75
N ARG A 103 -14.94 8.04 -2.92
CA ARG A 103 -13.93 8.61 -3.84
C ARG A 103 -13.25 7.57 -4.72
N CYS A 104 -13.43 6.29 -4.45
CA CYS A 104 -12.75 5.20 -5.14
C CYS A 104 -13.76 4.32 -5.88
N ASN A 105 -13.30 3.66 -6.95
CA ASN A 105 -14.01 2.52 -7.51
C ASN A 105 -14.04 1.38 -6.48
N LEU A 106 -15.08 0.55 -6.50
CA LEU A 106 -15.20 -0.62 -5.60
C LEU A 106 -14.10 -1.68 -5.84
N SER A 107 -13.31 -1.51 -6.90
CA SER A 107 -12.14 -2.32 -7.27
C SER A 107 -10.79 -1.68 -6.88
N ALA A 108 -10.80 -0.60 -6.09
CA ALA A 108 -9.60 0.20 -5.86
C ALA A 108 -8.53 -0.53 -5.04
N ARG A 109 -7.29 -0.10 -5.28
CA ARG A 109 -6.08 -0.64 -4.65
C ARG A 109 -5.47 0.37 -3.72
N ILE A 110 -5.09 -0.06 -2.52
CA ILE A 110 -4.38 0.80 -1.56
C ILE A 110 -2.94 0.32 -1.44
N VAL A 111 -1.98 1.18 -1.75
CA VAL A 111 -0.56 0.83 -1.72
C VAL A 111 0.13 1.58 -0.58
N LEU A 112 0.44 0.84 0.48
CA LEU A 112 1.10 1.35 1.68
C LEU A 112 2.61 1.16 1.54
N TYR A 113 3.27 2.11 0.88
CA TYR A 113 4.74 2.24 0.86
C TYR A 113 5.27 2.79 2.19
N ALA A 114 4.86 2.13 3.29
CA ALA A 114 5.08 2.49 4.67
C ALA A 114 5.55 1.25 5.45
N CYS A 115 6.60 1.42 6.25
CA CYS A 115 7.22 0.35 7.05
C CYS A 115 6.19 -0.37 7.93
N LEU A 116 6.34 -1.68 8.12
CA LEU A 116 5.57 -2.46 9.12
C LEU A 116 4.03 -2.35 9.02
N ALA A 117 3.46 -1.78 7.95
CA ALA A 117 2.00 -1.62 7.85
C ALA A 117 1.26 -2.96 7.69
N ALA A 118 1.95 -4.01 7.24
CA ALA A 118 1.45 -5.39 7.20
C ALA A 118 1.80 -6.21 8.47
N GLU A 119 2.54 -5.64 9.41
CA GLU A 119 2.90 -6.30 10.67
C GLU A 119 1.74 -6.19 11.67
N ASN A 120 1.63 -7.14 12.60
CA ASN A 120 0.71 -7.05 13.73
C ASN A 120 1.48 -6.85 15.05
N ASP A 121 0.75 -6.58 16.14
CA ASP A 121 1.38 -6.37 17.45
C ASP A 121 1.83 -7.68 18.11
N ASP A 122 1.31 -8.82 17.64
CA ASP A 122 1.63 -10.17 18.11
C ASP A 122 2.90 -10.68 17.42
N ARG A 123 4.05 -10.24 17.94
CA ARG A 123 5.39 -10.63 17.45
C ARG A 123 5.73 -12.12 17.62
N ASP A 124 4.79 -12.92 18.12
CA ASP A 124 5.02 -14.27 18.59
C ASP A 124 4.32 -15.31 17.70
N LEU A 125 5.14 -16.29 17.31
CA LEU A 125 4.81 -17.65 16.84
C LEU A 125 4.55 -17.85 15.33
N MET A 126 5.61 -18.34 14.66
CA MET A 126 5.57 -19.41 13.64
C MET A 126 4.22 -19.62 12.91
N HIS A 127 3.88 -18.73 11.97
CA HIS A 127 2.90 -19.07 10.94
C HIS A 127 3.65 -19.41 9.65
N GLY A 128 3.62 -20.69 9.27
CA GLY A 128 4.21 -21.14 8.01
C GLY A 128 3.48 -20.54 6.80
N ASN A 129 4.26 -20.06 5.83
CA ASN A 129 3.90 -19.65 4.46
C ASN A 129 2.74 -18.67 4.19
N VAL A 130 1.87 -18.35 5.16
CA VAL A 130 1.15 -17.07 5.24
C VAL A 130 2.19 -16.00 5.57
N GLY A 131 1.97 -14.71 5.28
CA GLY A 131 2.77 -13.68 5.93
C GLY A 131 2.64 -13.88 7.45
N PRO A 132 3.66 -14.38 8.18
CA PRO A 132 3.43 -14.73 9.56
C PRO A 132 3.16 -13.48 10.38
N GLY A 133 2.07 -13.41 11.13
CA GLY A 133 1.74 -12.23 11.95
C GLY A 133 1.30 -11.02 11.13
N THR A 134 0.45 -11.23 10.11
CA THR A 134 -0.19 -10.13 9.37
C THR A 134 -1.63 -9.88 9.80
N ASP A 135 -2.27 -10.90 10.36
CA ASP A 135 -3.66 -10.86 10.82
C ASP A 135 -3.81 -9.87 11.99
N GLY A 136 -4.82 -9.01 11.94
CA GLY A 136 -5.07 -7.95 12.91
C GLY A 136 -4.12 -6.74 12.85
N GLY A 137 -3.21 -6.70 11.87
CA GLY A 137 -2.37 -5.54 11.56
C GLY A 137 -3.15 -4.39 10.90
N PHE A 138 -2.53 -3.23 10.72
CA PHE A 138 -3.21 -2.07 10.13
C PHE A 138 -3.73 -2.33 8.71
N ALA A 139 -2.91 -2.92 7.82
CA ALA A 139 -3.31 -3.19 6.43
C ALA A 139 -4.45 -4.21 6.34
N ASP A 140 -4.44 -5.21 7.21
CA ASP A 140 -5.46 -6.25 7.30
C ASP A 140 -6.81 -5.67 7.71
N MET A 141 -6.83 -4.92 8.81
CA MET A 141 -8.05 -4.23 9.27
C MET A 141 -8.55 -3.20 8.27
N LEU A 142 -7.65 -2.55 7.51
CA LEU A 142 -8.03 -1.64 6.44
C LEU A 142 -8.77 -2.39 5.33
N ARG A 143 -8.22 -3.52 4.88
CA ARG A 143 -8.87 -4.40 3.90
C ARG A 143 -10.25 -4.85 4.40
N ASP A 144 -10.35 -5.30 5.64
CA ASP A 144 -11.61 -5.80 6.19
C ASP A 144 -12.69 -4.72 6.26
N GLU A 145 -12.32 -3.51 6.72
CA GLU A 145 -13.25 -2.39 6.75
C GLU A 145 -13.64 -1.94 5.33
N MET A 146 -12.73 -1.96 4.36
CA MET A 146 -13.07 -1.71 2.96
C MET A 146 -14.13 -2.69 2.46
N VAL A 147 -13.93 -4.00 2.65
CA VAL A 147 -14.93 -4.99 2.23
C VAL A 147 -16.26 -4.80 2.97
N ARG A 148 -16.23 -4.52 4.27
CA ARG A 148 -17.44 -4.25 5.08
C ARG A 148 -18.25 -3.06 4.55
N GLN A 149 -17.57 -2.06 3.97
CA GLN A 149 -18.20 -0.87 3.39
C GLN A 149 -18.58 -1.05 1.91
N GLY A 150 -18.38 -2.23 1.33
CA GLY A 150 -18.86 -2.58 -0.01
C GLY A 150 -17.79 -2.59 -1.11
N PHE A 151 -16.50 -2.50 -0.79
CA PHE A 151 -15.46 -2.81 -1.78
C PHE A 151 -15.51 -4.30 -2.13
N GLU A 152 -15.55 -4.62 -3.42
CA GLU A 152 -15.73 -5.98 -3.91
C GLU A 152 -14.42 -6.58 -4.42
N TRP A 153 -13.64 -5.78 -5.13
CA TRP A 153 -12.42 -6.21 -5.82
C TRP A 153 -11.24 -5.33 -5.42
N GLY A 154 -10.02 -5.76 -5.72
CA GLY A 154 -8.82 -5.01 -5.38
C GLY A 154 -8.12 -5.56 -4.15
N TRP A 155 -7.21 -4.75 -3.60
CA TRP A 155 -6.33 -5.18 -2.53
C TRP A 155 -5.64 -4.04 -1.80
N VAL A 156 -5.12 -4.37 -0.62
CA VAL A 156 -4.14 -3.55 0.10
C VAL A 156 -2.76 -4.18 -0.02
N ASP A 157 -1.78 -3.44 -0.52
CA ASP A 157 -0.35 -3.82 -0.52
C ASP A 157 0.37 -3.11 0.61
N ALA A 158 1.16 -3.83 1.41
CA ALA A 158 1.85 -3.23 2.56
C ALA A 158 3.16 -3.94 2.91
N HIS A 159 4.09 -3.22 3.54
CA HIS A 159 5.36 -3.81 3.99
C HIS A 159 5.22 -4.53 5.32
N LYS A 160 5.79 -5.73 5.38
CA LYS A 160 5.90 -6.51 6.61
C LYS A 160 7.06 -6.06 7.49
N THR A 161 8.18 -5.65 6.90
CA THR A 161 9.38 -5.25 7.67
C THR A 161 9.61 -3.74 7.65
N ALA A 162 10.52 -3.29 8.51
CA ALA A 162 11.06 -1.95 8.38
C ALA A 162 11.92 -1.82 7.12
N GLY A 163 11.70 -0.76 6.36
CA GLY A 163 12.38 -0.47 5.09
C GLY A 163 11.56 0.57 4.33
N HIS A 164 12.20 1.67 3.95
CA HIS A 164 11.48 2.79 3.35
C HIS A 164 10.93 2.41 1.97
N THR A 165 9.71 2.84 1.62
CA THR A 165 9.24 2.96 0.22
C THR A 165 9.35 1.69 -0.65
N THR A 166 9.48 1.84 -1.96
CA THR A 166 9.25 0.82 -2.99
C THR A 166 10.29 -0.31 -3.05
N TRP A 167 11.42 -0.18 -2.35
CA TRP A 167 12.55 -1.13 -2.46
C TRP A 167 12.52 -2.24 -1.39
N ASN A 168 11.56 -2.18 -0.46
CA ASN A 168 11.43 -3.23 0.55
C ASN A 168 10.83 -4.49 -0.08
N PRO A 169 11.56 -5.62 -0.15
CA PRO A 169 11.06 -6.82 -0.81
C PRO A 169 10.04 -7.60 0.02
N PHE A 170 9.89 -7.29 1.30
CA PHE A 170 8.96 -7.96 2.21
C PHE A 170 7.57 -7.35 2.12
N LEU A 171 6.91 -7.58 0.97
CA LEU A 171 5.58 -7.10 0.63
C LEU A 171 4.52 -8.17 0.84
N VAL A 172 3.42 -7.77 1.46
CA VAL A 172 2.23 -8.59 1.70
C VAL A 172 1.05 -7.94 1.00
N ARG A 173 0.22 -8.77 0.36
CA ARG A 173 -1.02 -8.37 -0.31
C ARG A 173 -2.22 -8.95 0.44
N PHE A 174 -3.20 -8.09 0.72
CA PHE A 174 -4.47 -8.42 1.35
C PHE A 174 -5.57 -8.26 0.30
N LEU A 175 -6.02 -9.39 -0.27
CA LEU A 175 -7.04 -9.39 -1.32
C LEU A 175 -8.44 -9.19 -0.73
N HIS A 176 -9.27 -8.36 -1.36
CA HIS A 176 -10.66 -8.15 -0.92
C HIS A 176 -11.47 -9.45 -0.99
N GLU A 177 -11.33 -10.20 -2.09
CA GLU A 177 -12.01 -11.48 -2.34
C GLU A 177 -11.66 -12.61 -1.35
N SER A 178 -10.61 -12.44 -0.53
CA SER A 178 -10.29 -13.40 0.53
C SER A 178 -11.10 -13.20 1.82
N VAL A 179 -11.94 -12.17 1.88
CA VAL A 179 -12.93 -11.97 2.96
C VAL A 179 -14.21 -12.72 2.59
N THR A 180 -14.41 -13.89 3.16
CA THR A 180 -15.60 -14.72 2.91
C THR A 180 -16.75 -14.42 3.87
N ASP A 181 -16.46 -13.79 5.01
CA ASP A 181 -17.44 -13.35 6.00
C ASP A 181 -17.16 -11.90 6.39
N ILE A 182 -18.00 -10.98 5.92
CA ILE A 182 -17.87 -9.54 6.16
C ILE A 182 -17.96 -9.16 7.65
N THR A 183 -18.58 -10.01 8.48
CA THR A 183 -18.72 -9.79 9.92
C THR A 183 -17.46 -10.20 10.66
N ALA A 184 -16.79 -11.27 10.21
CA ALA A 184 -15.56 -11.77 10.80
C ALA A 184 -14.29 -11.13 10.23
N GLY A 185 -14.31 -10.64 8.98
CA GLY A 185 -13.13 -10.20 8.26
C GLY A 185 -12.43 -11.33 7.50
N GLY A 186 -11.34 -10.99 6.80
CA GLY A 186 -10.45 -11.98 6.17
C GLY A 186 -9.39 -12.49 7.14
N ILE A 187 -8.59 -13.46 6.71
CA ILE A 187 -7.43 -13.95 7.49
C ILE A 187 -6.15 -13.42 6.85
N GLY A 188 -5.57 -12.37 7.46
CA GLY A 188 -4.27 -11.82 7.09
C GLY A 188 -4.03 -11.60 5.59
N GLY A 189 -2.76 -11.54 5.20
CA GLY A 189 -2.33 -11.35 3.82
C GLY A 189 -1.28 -12.37 3.39
N ALA A 190 -1.12 -12.51 2.08
CA ALA A 190 -0.13 -13.40 1.47
C ALA A 190 1.12 -12.62 1.05
N TRP A 191 2.29 -13.25 1.16
CA TRP A 191 3.50 -12.70 0.56
C TRP A 191 3.30 -12.52 -0.94
N LEU A 192 3.59 -11.32 -1.45
CA LEU A 192 3.54 -11.08 -2.89
C LEU A 192 4.58 -11.93 -3.62
N VAL A 193 5.79 -12.02 -3.05
CA VAL A 193 6.80 -13.01 -3.39
C VAL A 193 7.38 -13.56 -2.10
N ALA A 194 7.17 -14.85 -1.82
CA ALA A 194 7.60 -15.45 -0.57
C ALA A 194 9.15 -15.42 -0.43
N PRO A 195 9.69 -15.01 0.73
CA PRO A 195 11.12 -15.08 1.01
C PRO A 195 11.66 -16.50 0.79
N ARG A 196 12.84 -16.60 0.17
CA ARG A 196 13.52 -17.88 -0.18
C ARG A 196 12.78 -18.75 -1.21
N SER A 197 11.67 -18.29 -1.79
CA SER A 197 11.11 -18.94 -2.98
C SER A 197 12.08 -18.84 -4.17
N GLN A 198 11.85 -19.65 -5.20
CA GLN A 198 12.62 -19.60 -6.45
C GLN A 198 12.63 -18.22 -7.12
N TYR A 199 11.60 -17.40 -6.88
CA TYR A 199 11.48 -16.05 -7.46
C TYR A 199 12.14 -14.95 -6.60
N TRP A 200 12.59 -15.27 -5.39
CA TRP A 200 13.01 -14.26 -4.41
C TRP A 200 14.24 -13.45 -4.84
N THR A 201 15.21 -14.09 -5.49
CA THR A 201 16.42 -13.39 -5.98
C THR A 201 16.07 -12.40 -7.08
N ALA A 202 15.35 -12.87 -8.12
CA ALA A 202 14.87 -12.03 -9.22
C ALA A 202 13.99 -10.88 -8.72
N TRP A 203 13.11 -11.15 -7.74
CA TRP A 203 12.27 -10.12 -7.11
C TRP A 203 13.09 -8.98 -6.51
N LYS A 204 14.07 -9.30 -5.65
CA LYS A 204 14.92 -8.27 -5.04
C LYS A 204 15.72 -7.49 -6.08
N GLU A 205 16.15 -8.13 -7.16
CA GLU A 205 16.88 -7.48 -8.24
C GLU A 205 15.97 -6.53 -9.03
N ALA A 206 14.77 -6.99 -9.40
CA ALA A 206 13.78 -6.19 -10.10
C ALA A 206 13.34 -4.94 -9.30
N LEU A 207 13.33 -5.02 -7.96
CA LEU A 207 13.03 -3.87 -7.11
C LEU A 207 14.16 -2.81 -7.02
N ARG A 208 15.36 -3.10 -7.53
CA ARG A 208 16.47 -2.13 -7.56
C ARG A 208 16.39 -1.16 -8.73
N ASP A 209 15.63 -1.51 -9.77
CA ASP A 209 15.45 -0.65 -10.93
C ASP A 209 14.60 0.57 -10.57
N LYS A 210 15.19 1.75 -10.75
CA LYS A 210 14.60 3.04 -10.38
C LYS A 210 13.77 3.67 -11.47
N VAL A 211 13.80 3.16 -12.71
CA VAL A 211 13.17 3.81 -13.86
C VAL A 211 12.19 2.83 -14.49
N GLY A 212 10.89 2.99 -14.18
CA GLY A 212 9.84 2.09 -14.71
C GLY A 212 9.93 0.64 -14.22
N GLY A 213 10.80 0.37 -13.24
CA GLY A 213 11.03 -0.95 -12.68
C GLY A 213 9.79 -1.57 -12.02
N LEU A 214 9.86 -2.88 -11.81
CA LEU A 214 8.75 -3.67 -11.23
C LEU A 214 8.24 -3.11 -9.90
N ARG A 215 9.10 -2.44 -9.11
CA ARG A 215 8.74 -1.81 -7.84
C ARG A 215 7.62 -0.78 -7.90
N TYR A 216 7.40 -0.18 -9.07
CA TYR A 216 6.30 0.75 -9.30
C TYR A 216 5.12 0.07 -9.99
N ARG A 217 5.33 -1.02 -10.73
CA ARG A 217 4.30 -1.67 -11.55
C ARG A 217 3.56 -2.80 -10.85
N PHE A 218 4.20 -3.53 -9.94
CA PHE A 218 3.58 -4.66 -9.23
C PHE A 218 2.24 -4.32 -8.53
N PRO A 219 1.97 -3.08 -8.06
CA PRO A 219 0.68 -2.77 -7.45
C PRO A 219 -0.49 -2.88 -8.41
N PHE A 220 -0.25 -3.02 -9.71
CA PHE A 220 -1.27 -3.18 -10.75
C PHE A 220 -1.21 -4.53 -11.45
N MET A 221 -0.32 -5.42 -10.99
CA MET A 221 -0.15 -6.75 -11.54
C MET A 221 -0.71 -7.77 -10.56
N THR A 222 -1.30 -8.84 -11.07
CA THR A 222 -1.66 -10.04 -10.32
C THR A 222 -0.39 -10.79 -9.89
N GLU A 223 -0.54 -11.73 -8.95
CA GLU A 223 0.57 -12.60 -8.54
C GLU A 223 1.12 -13.44 -9.70
N ILE A 224 0.24 -13.87 -10.61
CA ILE A 224 0.62 -14.65 -11.79
C ILE A 224 1.48 -13.79 -12.73
N GLU A 225 1.06 -12.57 -13.03
CA GLU A 225 1.81 -11.63 -13.86
C GLU A 225 3.18 -11.30 -13.26
N ILE A 226 3.24 -11.07 -11.94
CA ILE A 226 4.51 -10.82 -11.24
C ILE A 226 5.44 -12.03 -11.39
N LYS A 227 4.96 -13.25 -11.13
CA LYS A 227 5.76 -14.47 -11.26
C LYS A 227 6.21 -14.73 -12.70
N ALA A 228 5.34 -14.49 -13.68
CA ALA A 228 5.68 -14.60 -15.10
C ALA A 228 6.81 -13.63 -15.47
N GLU A 229 6.71 -12.37 -15.06
CA GLU A 229 7.76 -11.38 -15.31
C GLU A 229 9.09 -11.77 -14.64
N LEU A 230 9.05 -12.23 -13.39
CA LEU A 230 10.23 -12.70 -12.67
C LEU A 230 10.85 -13.97 -13.28
N ALA A 231 10.07 -14.77 -14.01
CA ALA A 231 10.53 -15.92 -14.77
C ALA A 231 11.04 -15.56 -16.18
N GLY A 232 10.95 -14.29 -16.59
CA GLY A 232 11.29 -13.85 -17.94
C GLY A 232 10.25 -14.25 -19.01
N ILE A 233 9.03 -14.57 -18.58
CA ILE A 233 7.91 -14.94 -19.47
C ILE A 233 7.20 -13.65 -19.91
N PRO A 234 6.96 -13.43 -21.22
CA PRO A 234 6.25 -12.25 -21.69
C PRO A 234 4.82 -12.16 -21.13
N LEU A 235 4.43 -10.99 -20.60
CA LEU A 235 3.08 -10.79 -20.04
C LEU A 235 1.96 -11.02 -21.08
N SER A 236 2.24 -10.80 -22.37
CA SER A 236 1.29 -11.11 -23.46
C SER A 236 0.94 -12.59 -23.60
N SER A 237 1.64 -13.48 -22.89
CA SER A 237 1.38 -14.92 -22.85
C SER A 237 0.68 -15.39 -21.58
N VAL A 238 0.40 -14.47 -20.65
CA VAL A 238 -0.30 -14.75 -19.39
C VAL A 238 -1.81 -14.54 -19.62
N PRO A 239 -2.67 -15.52 -19.30
CA PRO A 239 -4.12 -15.31 -19.33
C PRO A 239 -4.52 -14.20 -18.36
N SER A 240 -5.33 -13.26 -18.84
CA SER A 240 -5.96 -12.21 -18.03
C SER A 240 -6.96 -12.77 -17.03
#